data_AF-A0ABC8KWI3-F1
#
_entry.id   AF-A0ABC8KWI3-F1
#
_cell.length_a   1.000
_cell.length_b   1.000
_cell.length_c   1.000
_cell.angle_alpha   90.00
_cell.angle_beta   90.00
_cell.angle_gamma   90.00
#
_symmetry.space_group_name_H-M   'P 1'
#
loop_
_entity.id
_entity.type
_entity.pdbx_description
1 polymer ?
#
loop_
_entity_poly.entity_id
_entity_poly.type
_entity_poly.pdbx_seq_one_letter_code
_entity_poly.pdbx_strand_id
1 'polypeptide(L)'
;MLQLQLKGCVGCLETERMGLLQLKSYLKNGFEVEEESMMKSWSHDDPSSDCCLWKRVKCSDSIGGHVVHLSLDELSYPPTMS
;
A
#
# COMPACT_ATOMS: atom_id res chain seq x y z
N MET A 1 -30.99 23.23 -2.99
CA MET A 1 -30.45 21.97 -2.44
C MET A 1 -29.09 21.76 -3.08
N LEU A 2 -28.00 22.02 -2.35
CA LEU A 2 -26.64 21.82 -2.88
C LEU A 2 -26.35 20.31 -2.89
N GLN A 3 -26.38 19.70 -4.07
CA GLN A 3 -25.83 18.36 -4.22
C GLN A 3 -24.31 18.48 -4.18
N LEU A 4 -23.73 18.24 -3.01
CA LEU A 4 -22.29 18.01 -2.90
C LEU A 4 -22.03 16.65 -3.55
N GLN A 5 -21.74 16.67 -4.85
CA GLN A 5 -21.12 15.54 -5.53
C GLN A 5 -19.72 15.42 -4.95
N LEU A 6 -19.61 14.82 -3.75
CA LEU A 6 -18.39 14.22 -3.27
C LEU A 6 -18.10 13.14 -4.30
N LYS A 7 -17.32 13.51 -5.31
CA LYS A 7 -16.66 12.59 -6.22
C LYS A 7 -15.91 11.66 -5.29
N GLY A 8 -16.51 10.50 -4.97
CA GLY A 8 -15.96 9.58 -3.98
C GLY A 8 -14.49 9.42 -4.29
N CYS A 9 -13.63 9.60 -3.30
CA CYS A 9 -12.20 9.40 -3.48
C CYS A 9 -12.04 8.04 -4.15
N VAL A 10 -11.65 8.04 -5.43
CA VAL A 10 -11.48 6.82 -6.20
C VAL A 10 -10.14 6.27 -5.74
N GLY A 11 -10.18 5.51 -4.66
CA GLY A 11 -9.00 4.90 -4.05
C GLY A 11 -8.92 5.06 -2.54
N CYS A 12 -7.83 4.57 -1.98
CA CYS A 12 -7.59 4.59 -0.54
C CYS A 12 -7.32 6.00 0.02
N LEU A 13 -7.44 6.13 1.34
CA LEU A 13 -7.12 7.38 2.03
C LEU A 13 -5.62 7.69 1.94
N GLU A 14 -5.28 8.97 1.91
CA GLU A 14 -3.88 9.42 1.93
C GLU A 14 -3.11 8.89 3.16
N THR A 15 -3.78 8.78 4.31
CA THR A 15 -3.19 8.20 5.52
C THR A 15 -2.86 6.71 5.38
N GLU A 16 -3.70 5.96 4.67
CA GLU A 16 -3.45 4.54 4.37
C GLU A 16 -2.28 4.42 3.40
N ARG A 17 -2.29 5.21 2.32
CA ARG A 17 -1.18 5.29 1.35
C ARG A 17 0.16 5.59 2.03
N MET A 18 0.21 6.62 2.87
CA MET A 18 1.42 7.00 3.60
C MET A 18 1.86 5.94 4.62
N GLY A 19 0.92 5.33 5.34
CA GLY A 19 1.23 4.25 6.28
C GLY A 19 1.86 3.04 5.60
N LEU A 20 1.34 2.64 4.43
CA LEU A 20 1.91 1.56 3.62
C LEU A 20 3.32 1.91 3.11
N LEU A 21 3.57 3.15 2.70
CA LEU A 21 4.91 3.59 2.26
C LEU A 21 5.93 3.61 3.42
N GLN A 22 5.50 4.01 4.62
CA GLN A 22 6.33 3.92 5.82
C GLN A 22 6.66 2.47 6.18
N LEU A 23 5.66 1.58 6.12
CA LEU A 23 5.86 0.15 6.33
C LEU A 23 6.85 -0.44 5.31
N LYS A 24 6.71 -0.10 4.01
CA LYS A 24 7.67 -0.51 2.97
C LYS A 24 9.11 -0.10 3.32
N SER A 25 9.31 1.14 3.77
CA SER A 25 10.63 1.64 4.16
C SER A 25 11.22 0.83 5.33
N TYR A 26 10.40 0.53 6.34
CA TYR A 26 10.81 -0.32 7.46
C TYR A 26 11.22 -1.73 7.01
N LEU A 27 10.40 -2.36 6.16
CA LEU A 27 10.67 -3.71 5.66
C LEU A 27 11.94 -3.77 4.82
N LYS A 28 12.20 -2.77 3.96
CA LYS A 28 13.45 -2.67 3.18
C LYS A 28 14.71 -2.58 4.04
N ASN A 29 14.60 -2.07 5.26
CA ASN A 29 15.74 -1.92 6.16
C ASN A 29 15.99 -3.17 7.01
N GLY A 30 14.97 -4.00 7.25
CA GLY A 30 15.03 -5.13 8.18
C GLY A 30 15.00 -6.51 7.54
N PHE A 31 14.55 -6.62 6.29
CA PHE A 31 14.31 -7.88 5.60
C PHE A 31 14.88 -7.85 4.19
N GLU A 32 15.32 -9.01 3.72
CA GLU A 32 15.50 -9.22 2.30
C GLU A 32 14.12 -9.40 1.66
N VAL A 33 13.86 -8.61 0.63
CA VAL A 33 12.61 -8.66 -0.11
C VAL A 33 12.97 -8.77 -1.57
N GLU A 34 12.46 -9.80 -2.24
CA GLU A 34 12.65 -9.91 -3.68
C GLU A 34 12.07 -8.65 -4.35
N GLU A 35 12.96 -7.85 -4.94
CA GLU A 35 12.65 -6.56 -5.57
C GLU A 35 11.56 -6.69 -6.65
N GLU A 36 11.28 -7.90 -7.15
CA GLU A 36 10.28 -8.16 -8.19
C GLU A 36 8.84 -8.39 -7.69
N SER A 37 8.59 -8.79 -6.43
CA SER A 37 7.29 -9.41 -6.09
C SER A 37 6.29 -8.57 -5.26
N MET A 38 6.67 -7.45 -4.64
CA MET A 38 5.71 -6.62 -3.87
C MET A 38 6.06 -5.12 -3.91
N MET A 39 7.32 -4.82 -3.63
CA MET A 39 7.78 -3.47 -3.32
C MET A 39 7.78 -2.51 -4.51
N LYS A 40 7.88 -3.00 -5.76
CA LYS A 40 7.82 -2.14 -6.95
C LYS A 40 6.45 -1.48 -7.13
N SER A 41 5.37 -2.16 -6.74
CA SER A 41 4.01 -1.61 -6.94
C SER A 41 3.64 -0.52 -5.94
N TRP A 42 4.27 -0.50 -4.77
CA TRP A 42 4.03 0.49 -3.71
C TRP A 42 4.88 1.73 -3.96
N SER A 43 4.52 2.51 -4.97
CA SER A 43 5.35 3.62 -5.44
C SER A 43 5.02 4.96 -4.75
N HIS A 44 6.06 5.77 -4.55
CA HIS A 44 5.96 7.17 -4.15
C HIS A 44 6.05 8.11 -5.37
N ASP A 45 6.33 7.58 -6.57
CA ASP A 45 6.57 8.37 -7.77
C ASP A 45 5.32 9.10 -8.27
N ASP A 46 4.15 8.52 -8.00
CA ASP A 46 2.85 9.12 -8.25
C ASP A 46 2.12 9.40 -6.92
N PRO A 47 2.07 10.67 -6.47
CA PRO A 47 1.32 11.09 -5.28
C PRO A 47 -0.19 10.83 -5.39
N SER A 48 -0.71 10.60 -6.60
CA SER A 48 -2.11 10.27 -6.85
C SER A 48 -2.37 8.76 -7.01
N SER A 49 -1.34 7.92 -6.81
CA SER A 49 -1.50 6.47 -6.94
C SER A 49 -2.48 5.92 -5.92
N ASP A 50 -3.49 5.21 -6.42
CA ASP A 50 -4.45 4.49 -5.60
C ASP A 50 -3.79 3.24 -5.02
N CYS A 51 -3.62 3.20 -3.69
CA CYS A 51 -3.01 2.05 -3.03
C CYS A 51 -3.86 0.77 -3.09
N CYS A 52 -5.15 0.87 -3.43
CA CYS A 52 -5.98 -0.30 -3.71
C CYS A 52 -5.56 -1.05 -4.99
N LEU A 53 -4.81 -0.40 -5.87
CA LEU A 53 -4.23 -1.01 -7.08
C LEU A 53 -2.84 -1.60 -6.85
N TRP A 54 -2.25 -1.37 -5.67
CA TRP A 54 -0.93 -1.92 -5.35
C TRP A 54 -1.02 -3.43 -5.15
N LYS A 55 0.03 -4.17 -5.55
CA LYS A 55 0.06 -5.62 -5.34
C LYS A 55 -0.04 -5.91 -3.84
N ARG A 56 -0.78 -6.97 -3.51
CA ARG A 56 -0.97 -7.48 -2.15
C ARG A 56 -1.72 -6.54 -1.19
N VAL A 57 -2.33 -5.47 -1.70
CA VAL A 57 -3.30 -4.65 -0.98
C VAL A 57 -4.69 -5.06 -1.42
N LYS A 58 -5.62 -5.28 -0.47
CA LYS A 58 -7.05 -5.35 -0.78
C LYS A 58 -7.78 -4.27 -0.02
N CYS A 59 -8.65 -3.56 -0.73
CA CYS A 59 -9.54 -2.58 -0.14
C CYS A 59 -10.96 -3.11 0.01
N SER A 60 -11.73 -2.50 0.92
CA SER A 60 -13.18 -2.69 1.01
C SER A 60 -13.88 -2.16 -0.24
N ASP A 61 -15.16 -2.52 -0.39
CA ASP A 61 -15.97 -2.13 -1.55
C ASP A 61 -15.98 -0.60 -1.78
N SER A 62 -16.33 -0.23 -3.02
CA SER A 62 -16.17 1.09 -3.67
C SER A 62 -16.79 2.30 -2.95
N ILE A 63 -17.51 2.09 -1.84
CA ILE A 63 -18.12 3.15 -1.03
C ILE A 63 -17.11 3.76 -0.04
N GLY A 64 -16.03 3.03 0.32
CA GLY A 64 -15.03 3.50 1.29
C GLY A 64 -13.57 3.31 0.89
N GLY A 65 -13.26 2.33 0.02
CA GLY A 65 -11.90 2.15 -0.51
C GLY A 65 -10.81 1.93 0.55
N HIS A 66 -11.17 1.46 1.75
CA HIS A 66 -10.23 1.33 2.87
C HIS A 66 -9.40 0.07 2.76
N VAL A 67 -8.14 0.12 3.14
CA VAL A 67 -7.27 -1.05 3.16
C VAL A 67 -7.75 -2.01 4.26
N VAL A 68 -8.21 -3.19 3.86
CA VAL A 68 -8.72 -4.23 4.78
C VAL A 68 -7.83 -5.45 4.86
N HIS A 69 -6.89 -5.60 3.92
CA HIS A 69 -5.97 -6.73 3.92
C HIS A 69 -4.63 -6.37 3.27
N LEU A 70 -3.58 -6.93 3.87
CA LEU A 70 -2.20 -6.81 3.44
C LEU A 70 -1.52 -8.20 3.52
N SER A 71 -0.95 -8.68 2.42
CA SER A 71 -0.10 -9.89 2.41
C SER A 71 1.38 -9.50 2.41
N LEU A 72 2.12 -9.97 3.42
CA LEU A 72 3.56 -9.73 3.65
C LEU A 72 4.37 -11.03 3.53
N ASP A 73 3.88 -11.99 2.76
CA ASP A 73 4.59 -13.24 2.51
C ASP A 73 5.90 -12.98 1.74
N GLU A 74 6.86 -13.90 1.79
CA GLU A 74 8.18 -13.81 1.13
C GLU A 74 9.16 -12.79 1.76
N LEU A 75 8.92 -12.34 2.99
CA LEU A 75 9.95 -11.64 3.77
C LEU A 75 10.95 -12.66 4.34
N SER A 76 12.21 -12.57 3.93
CA SER A 76 13.31 -13.35 4.52
C SER A 76 14.17 -12.49 5.45
N TYR A 77 14.64 -13.08 6.54
CA TYR A 77 15.65 -12.43 7.36
C TYR A 77 16.96 -12.31 6.58
N PRO A 78 17.69 -11.19 6.73
CA PRO A 78 19.00 -11.08 6.16
C PRO A 78 19.92 -12.17 6.77
N PRO A 79 20.81 -12.78 5.97
CA PRO A 79 21.70 -13.87 6.39
C PRO A 79 22.70 -13.46 7.49
N THR A 80 22.77 -12.18 7.86
CA THR A 80 23.64 -11.64 8.92
C THR A 80 23.00 -11.61 10.31
N MET A 81 21.71 -11.95 10.44
CA MET A 81 20.99 -12.04 11.72
C MET A 81 20.78 -13.49 12.21
N SER A 82 21.35 -14.48 11.54
CA SER A 82 21.36 -15.89 11.94
C SER A 82 22.65 -16.30 12.65
#